data_AF-A0A2P5GRF2-F1
#
_entry.id   AF-A0A2P5GRF2-F1
#
_cell.length_a   1.000
_cell.length_b   1.000
_cell.length_c   1.000
_cell.angle_alpha   90.00
_cell.angle_beta   90.00
_cell.angle_gamma   90.00
#
_symmetry.space_group_name_H-M   'P 1'
#
loop_
_entity.id
_entity.type
_entity.pdbx_description
1 polymer ?
#
loop_
_entity_poly.entity_id
_entity_poly.type
_entity_poly.pdbx_seq_one_letter_code
_entity_poly.pdbx_strand_id
1 'polypeptide(L)'
;MTYDIWSELKTKNDFPADEIISALQKSIRRGLVEEACRFAYEMYTTSPLLLDKLWRRLLAISVEDIGFGNLDAAGLVQNLSEMRKNFPYDDGDQPIFFIHAIRVLCSSDKDRSSDLLKNIIIKSVAMGELPVIPDVALDKHTKRGAAMGRGSMHFLHEASKVIPQLDVDNGYKERYAKILENYDAQNVVPGAFTFNRTQY
;
A
#
# COMPACT_ATOMS: atom_id res chain seq x y z
N MET A 1 20.55 5.65 -20.85
CA MET A 1 19.57 6.24 -19.93
C MET A 1 18.35 6.57 -20.75
N THR A 2 17.22 5.92 -20.48
CA THR A 2 15.92 6.34 -21.01
C THR A 2 15.57 7.62 -20.26
N TYR A 3 15.64 8.77 -20.94
CA TYR A 3 15.24 10.05 -20.34
C TYR A 3 13.72 10.01 -20.11
N ASP A 4 13.33 10.20 -18.85
CA ASP A 4 11.93 10.30 -18.43
C ASP A 4 11.41 11.69 -18.86
N ILE A 5 10.12 11.81 -19.15
CA ILE A 5 9.51 13.07 -19.62
C ILE A 5 9.85 14.27 -18.71
N TRP A 6 10.08 14.03 -17.42
CA TRP A 6 10.43 15.09 -16.46
C TRP A 6 11.81 15.71 -16.67
N SER A 7 12.79 14.99 -17.23
CA SER A 7 14.14 15.54 -17.46
C SER A 7 14.19 16.50 -18.65
N GLU A 8 13.22 16.41 -19.54
CA GLU A 8 13.11 17.29 -20.72
C GLU A 8 12.17 18.49 -20.47
N LEU A 9 11.42 18.48 -19.36
CA LEU A 9 10.48 19.53 -19.01
C LEU A 9 11.15 20.62 -18.16
N LYS A 10 10.71 21.85 -18.37
CA LYS A 10 11.04 22.98 -17.51
C LYS A 10 9.81 23.51 -16.79
N THR A 11 10.03 24.10 -15.63
CA THR A 11 8.99 24.82 -14.90
C THR A 11 8.72 26.20 -15.51
N LYS A 12 7.67 26.88 -15.05
CA LYS A 12 7.34 28.24 -15.52
C LYS A 12 8.45 29.26 -15.26
N ASN A 13 9.31 29.01 -14.27
CA ASN A 13 10.47 29.84 -13.95
C ASN A 13 11.79 29.26 -14.51
N ASP A 14 11.70 28.44 -15.56
CA ASP A 14 12.84 27.87 -16.32
C ASP A 14 13.73 26.88 -15.53
N PHE A 15 13.26 26.36 -14.40
CA PHE A 15 13.98 25.30 -13.67
C PHE A 15 13.79 23.93 -14.33
N PRO A 16 14.79 23.03 -14.29
CA PRO A 16 14.58 21.63 -14.67
C PRO A 16 13.52 20.97 -13.78
N ALA A 17 12.49 20.38 -14.39
CA ALA A 17 11.34 19.87 -13.64
C ALA A 17 11.72 18.67 -12.76
N ASP A 18 12.59 17.79 -13.25
CA ASP A 18 13.11 16.64 -12.49
C ASP A 18 13.89 17.07 -11.22
N GLU A 19 14.67 18.15 -11.29
CA GLU A 19 15.36 18.73 -10.14
C GLU A 19 14.38 19.28 -9.11
N ILE A 20 13.32 19.99 -9.53
CA ILE A 20 12.27 20.48 -8.63
C ILE A 20 11.55 19.32 -7.94
N ILE A 21 11.17 18.28 -8.70
CA ILE A 21 10.54 17.07 -8.17
C ILE A 21 11.46 16.37 -7.14
N SER A 22 12.74 16.29 -7.46
CA SER A 22 13.79 15.71 -6.61
C SER A 22 14.02 16.52 -5.34
N ALA A 23 13.98 17.85 -5.43
CA ALA A 23 14.17 18.78 -4.33
C ALA A 23 12.98 18.78 -3.36
N LEU A 24 11.74 18.71 -3.87
CA LEU A 24 10.53 18.51 -3.06
C LEU A 24 10.70 17.32 -2.11
N GLN A 25 11.03 16.14 -2.66
CA GLN A 25 11.17 14.93 -1.86
C GLN A 25 12.28 15.06 -0.82
N LYS A 26 13.45 15.55 -1.25
CA LYS A 26 14.62 15.69 -0.38
C LYS A 26 14.39 16.68 0.76
N SER A 27 13.56 17.70 0.54
CA SER A 27 13.15 18.68 1.56
C SER A 27 12.22 18.04 2.58
N ILE A 28 11.20 17.30 2.13
CA ILE A 28 10.27 16.58 3.02
C ILE A 28 11.01 15.55 3.88
N ARG A 29 11.89 14.75 3.28
CA ARG A 29 12.75 13.79 3.99
C ARG A 29 13.56 14.42 5.13
N ARG A 30 13.88 15.71 5.03
CA ARG A 30 14.68 16.48 6.01
C ARG A 30 13.83 17.39 6.91
N GLY A 31 12.50 17.35 6.80
CA GLY A 31 11.62 18.21 7.59
C GLY A 31 11.66 19.69 7.20
N LEU A 32 12.15 20.03 6.01
CA LEU A 32 12.26 21.41 5.52
C LEU A 32 10.92 21.85 4.91
N VAL A 33 10.00 22.27 5.78
CA VAL A 33 8.59 22.57 5.43
C VAL A 33 8.48 23.66 4.37
N GLU A 34 9.11 24.82 4.58
CA GLU A 34 8.96 25.97 3.68
C GLU A 34 9.56 25.68 2.30
N GLU A 35 10.75 25.08 2.26
CA GLU A 35 11.43 24.70 1.04
C GLU A 35 10.60 23.69 0.24
N ALA A 36 10.09 22.65 0.90
CA ALA A 36 9.21 21.67 0.26
C ALA A 36 7.95 22.34 -0.33
N CYS A 37 7.32 23.25 0.41
CA CYS A 37 6.16 23.99 -0.07
C CYS A 37 6.48 24.88 -1.27
N ARG A 38 7.65 25.53 -1.31
CA ARG A 38 8.09 26.34 -2.47
C ARG A 38 8.27 25.48 -3.73
N PHE A 39 8.90 24.31 -3.62
CA PHE A 39 9.03 23.37 -4.75
C PHE A 39 7.67 22.84 -5.20
N ALA A 40 6.77 22.50 -4.27
CA ALA A 40 5.41 22.06 -4.60
C ALA A 40 4.61 23.16 -5.31
N TYR A 41 4.73 24.41 -4.86
CA TYR A 41 4.05 25.55 -5.47
C TYR A 41 4.58 25.87 -6.88
N GLU A 42 5.89 25.71 -7.10
CA GLU A 42 6.49 25.80 -8.43
C GLU A 42 5.90 24.75 -9.38
N MET A 43 5.80 23.50 -8.93
CA MET A 43 5.16 22.42 -9.70
C MET A 43 3.69 22.74 -10.00
N TYR A 44 2.93 23.12 -8.97
CA TYR A 44 1.51 23.46 -9.09
C TYR A 44 1.27 24.57 -10.12
N THR A 45 1.97 25.70 -9.97
CA THR A 45 1.73 26.88 -10.82
C THR A 45 2.31 26.75 -12.22
N THR A 46 3.13 25.73 -12.49
CA THR A 46 3.63 25.46 -13.84
C THR A 46 2.57 24.81 -14.71
N SER A 47 1.94 23.71 -14.26
CA SER A 47 0.93 23.02 -15.07
C SER A 47 0.10 22.02 -14.27
N PRO A 48 -1.12 21.66 -14.75
CA PRO A 48 -1.89 20.55 -14.21
C PRO A 48 -1.12 19.22 -14.21
N LEU A 49 -0.27 18.98 -15.21
CA LEU A 49 0.56 17.78 -15.30
C LEU A 49 1.55 17.68 -14.13
N LEU A 50 2.22 18.78 -13.78
CA LEU A 50 3.14 18.81 -12.65
C LEU A 50 2.41 18.82 -11.31
N LEU A 51 1.22 19.39 -11.23
CA LEU A 51 0.35 19.23 -10.07
C LEU A 51 0.01 17.74 -9.85
N ASP A 52 -0.33 16.97 -10.87
CA ASP A 52 -0.57 15.53 -10.72
C ASP A 52 0.69 14.76 -10.34
N LYS A 53 1.85 15.15 -10.87
CA LYS A 53 3.15 14.59 -10.46
C LYS A 53 3.48 14.89 -9.00
N LEU A 54 3.17 16.10 -8.50
CA LEU A 54 3.32 16.50 -7.10
C LEU A 54 2.57 15.52 -6.19
N TRP A 55 1.28 15.29 -6.44
CA TRP A 55 0.47 14.39 -5.61
C TRP A 55 0.94 12.93 -5.68
N ARG A 56 1.32 12.44 -6.87
CA ARG A 56 1.96 11.13 -7.00
C ARG A 56 3.23 11.01 -6.16
N ARG A 57 4.02 12.09 -6.08
CA ARG A 57 5.21 12.10 -5.21
C ARG A 57 4.86 12.15 -3.73
N LEU A 58 3.90 12.96 -3.30
CA LEU A 58 3.49 13.00 -1.90
C LEU A 58 2.99 11.62 -1.42
N LEU A 59 2.23 10.91 -2.25
CA LEU A 59 1.81 9.53 -1.98
C LEU A 59 3.02 8.60 -1.80
N ALA A 60 3.96 8.60 -2.73
CA ALA A 60 5.17 7.78 -2.61
C ALA A 60 5.99 8.13 -1.37
N ILE A 61 6.18 9.42 -1.07
CA ILE A 61 6.92 9.91 0.11
C ILE A 61 6.27 9.44 1.41
N SER A 62 4.93 9.40 1.48
CA SER A 62 4.21 8.95 2.68
C SER A 62 4.53 7.52 3.11
N VAL A 63 4.96 6.65 2.19
CA VAL A 63 5.35 5.26 2.50
C VAL A 63 6.85 5.01 2.36
N GLU A 64 7.56 5.83 1.57
CA GLU A 64 9.00 5.71 1.31
C GLU A 64 9.87 6.38 2.39
N ASP A 65 9.48 7.57 2.82
CA ASP A 65 10.27 8.45 3.71
C ASP A 65 9.64 8.63 5.09
N ILE A 66 8.33 8.41 5.19
CA ILE A 66 7.59 8.45 6.46
C ILE A 66 7.35 7.04 6.99
N GLY A 67 6.82 6.12 6.17
CA GLY A 67 6.77 4.69 6.48
C GLY A 67 6.11 4.40 7.84
N PHE A 68 6.78 3.59 8.67
CA PHE A 68 6.31 3.28 10.02
C PHE A 68 6.43 4.46 11.01
N GLY A 69 7.04 5.58 10.62
CA GLY A 69 7.09 6.79 11.43
C GLY A 69 5.73 7.48 11.57
N ASN A 70 4.78 7.21 10.66
CA ASN A 70 3.38 7.61 10.79
C ASN A 70 2.50 6.76 9.86
N LEU A 71 1.84 5.74 10.41
CA LEU A 71 1.01 4.80 9.64
C LEU A 71 -0.24 5.44 9.02
N ASP A 72 -0.69 6.58 9.55
CA ASP A 72 -1.87 7.29 9.05
C ASP A 72 -1.54 8.25 7.89
N ALA A 73 -0.25 8.55 7.66
CA ALA A 73 0.19 9.55 6.69
C ALA A 73 -0.27 9.22 5.26
N ALA A 74 -0.17 7.95 4.84
CA ALA A 74 -0.57 7.54 3.50
C ALA A 74 -2.08 7.73 3.25
N GLY A 75 -2.90 7.34 4.22
CA GLY A 75 -4.36 7.54 4.16
C GLY A 75 -4.74 9.02 4.14
N LEU A 76 -4.10 9.83 4.98
CA LEU A 76 -4.32 11.28 5.02
C LEU A 76 -3.94 11.95 3.68
N VAL A 77 -2.77 11.64 3.11
CA VAL A 77 -2.34 12.21 1.82
C VAL A 77 -3.27 11.79 0.69
N GLN A 78 -3.72 10.53 0.66
CA GLN A 78 -4.70 10.05 -0.31
C GLN A 78 -6.02 10.82 -0.19
N ASN A 79 -6.52 11.02 1.02
CA ASN A 79 -7.76 11.77 1.24
C ASN A 79 -7.64 13.22 0.77
N LEU A 80 -6.54 13.91 1.10
CA LEU A 80 -6.29 15.28 0.63
C LEU A 80 -6.18 15.36 -0.91
N SER A 81 -5.54 14.35 -1.52
CA SER A 81 -5.43 14.23 -2.98
C SER A 81 -6.79 14.07 -3.66
N GLU A 82 -7.75 13.40 -3.02
CA GLU A 82 -9.13 13.30 -3.52
C GLU A 82 -9.93 14.56 -3.23
N MET A 83 -9.82 15.13 -2.02
CA MET A 83 -10.54 16.34 -1.62
C MET A 83 -10.27 17.52 -2.57
N ARG A 84 -9.00 17.72 -2.97
CA ARG A 84 -8.61 18.80 -3.90
C ARG A 84 -9.28 18.71 -5.28
N LYS A 85 -9.78 17.53 -5.69
CA LYS A 85 -10.44 17.37 -7.00
C LYS A 85 -11.82 18.01 -7.05
N ASN A 86 -12.39 18.38 -5.90
CA ASN A 86 -13.63 19.15 -5.82
C ASN A 86 -13.42 20.64 -6.12
N PHE A 87 -12.18 21.08 -6.29
CA PHE A 87 -11.82 22.47 -6.55
C PHE A 87 -11.26 22.59 -7.97
N PRO A 88 -11.65 23.63 -8.73
CA PRO A 88 -11.01 23.97 -10.00
C PRO A 88 -9.49 24.11 -9.87
N TYR A 89 -8.78 23.91 -10.98
CA TYR A 89 -7.32 24.00 -10.99
C TYR A 89 -6.81 25.38 -10.55
N ASP A 90 -7.52 26.44 -10.92
CA ASP A 90 -7.20 27.85 -10.63
C ASP A 90 -7.85 28.37 -9.35
N ASP A 91 -8.46 27.49 -8.56
CA ASP A 91 -9.07 27.85 -7.28
C ASP A 91 -7.99 28.27 -6.26
N GLY A 92 -8.27 29.33 -5.50
CA GLY A 92 -7.38 29.85 -4.48
C GLY A 92 -7.14 28.88 -3.31
N ASP A 93 -8.07 27.96 -3.06
CA ASP A 93 -7.97 26.94 -2.02
C ASP A 93 -7.21 25.70 -2.50
N GLN A 94 -7.01 25.52 -3.81
CA GLN A 94 -6.29 24.37 -4.38
C GLN A 94 -4.92 24.11 -3.73
N PRO A 95 -4.11 25.13 -3.37
CA PRO A 95 -2.80 24.92 -2.75
C PRO A 95 -2.84 24.42 -1.31
N ILE A 96 -3.92 24.69 -0.57
CA ILE A 96 -3.96 24.41 0.88
C ILE A 96 -3.80 22.91 1.17
N PHE A 97 -4.31 22.07 0.26
CA PHE A 97 -4.30 20.62 0.39
C PHE A 97 -2.87 20.05 0.38
N PHE A 98 -2.05 20.43 -0.61
CA PHE A 98 -0.67 19.93 -0.66
C PHE A 98 0.22 20.61 0.38
N ILE A 99 -0.04 21.87 0.74
CA ILE A 99 0.66 22.53 1.85
C ILE A 99 0.41 21.77 3.15
N HIS A 100 -0.85 21.41 3.43
CA HIS A 100 -1.20 20.65 4.63
C HIS A 100 -0.55 19.26 4.62
N ALA A 101 -0.63 18.53 3.49
CA ALA A 101 0.04 17.25 3.33
C ALA A 101 1.55 17.34 3.62
N ILE A 102 2.24 18.33 3.02
CA ILE A 102 3.68 18.54 3.22
C ILE A 102 4.01 18.81 4.69
N ARG A 103 3.21 19.62 5.39
CA ARG A 103 3.40 19.87 6.82
C ARG A 103 3.34 18.59 7.63
N VAL A 104 2.33 17.74 7.41
CA VAL A 104 2.19 16.46 8.11
C VAL A 104 3.40 15.56 7.85
N LEU A 105 3.79 15.41 6.58
CA LEU A 105 4.94 14.56 6.20
C LEU A 105 6.25 15.09 6.80
N CYS A 106 6.50 16.39 6.74
CA CYS A 106 7.69 17.00 7.35
C CYS A 106 7.74 16.81 8.86
N SER A 107 6.60 16.94 9.56
CA SER A 107 6.53 16.79 11.02
C SER A 107 6.53 15.34 11.52
N SER A 108 6.25 14.37 10.66
CA SER A 108 6.23 12.95 11.05
C SER A 108 7.63 12.41 11.32
N ASP A 109 7.74 11.36 12.14
CA ASP A 109 8.99 10.60 12.22
C ASP A 109 9.32 10.00 10.84
N LYS A 110 10.62 9.89 10.55
CA LYS A 110 11.10 9.41 9.25
C LYS A 110 11.49 7.95 9.34
N ASP A 111 10.89 7.12 8.50
CA ASP A 111 11.25 5.72 8.33
C ASP A 111 11.39 5.38 6.85
N ARG A 112 12.54 4.78 6.51
CA ARG A 112 12.86 4.32 5.15
C ARG A 112 12.90 2.80 5.04
N SER A 113 12.51 2.07 6.10
CA SER A 113 12.60 0.61 6.15
C SER A 113 11.82 -0.07 5.03
N SER A 114 10.62 0.42 4.69
CA SER A 114 9.81 -0.07 3.56
C SER A 114 10.54 0.04 2.22
N ASP A 115 11.18 1.18 1.93
CA ASP A 115 11.94 1.38 0.69
C ASP A 115 13.19 0.49 0.65
N LEU A 116 13.89 0.37 1.78
CA LEU A 116 15.06 -0.50 1.89
C LEU A 116 14.68 -1.96 1.65
N LEU A 117 13.64 -2.46 2.32
CA LEU A 117 13.15 -3.83 2.17
C LEU A 117 12.72 -4.12 0.72
N LYS A 118 11.96 -3.21 0.11
CA LYS A 118 11.59 -3.30 -1.32
C LYS A 118 12.83 -3.47 -2.21
N ASN A 119 13.86 -2.65 -2.00
CA ASN A 119 15.09 -2.71 -2.78
C ASN A 119 15.90 -3.99 -2.51
N ILE A 120 15.91 -4.51 -1.28
CA ILE A 120 16.53 -5.79 -0.95
C ILE A 120 15.83 -6.90 -1.76
N ILE A 121 14.51 -7.01 -1.67
CA ILE A 121 13.74 -8.06 -2.35
C ILE A 121 13.94 -8.02 -3.87
N ILE A 122 13.83 -6.84 -4.50
CA ILE A 122 14.00 -6.72 -5.96
C ILE A 122 15.39 -7.20 -6.40
N LYS A 123 16.44 -6.82 -5.66
CA LYS A 123 17.82 -7.20 -5.99
C LYS A 123 18.06 -8.68 -5.71
N SER A 124 17.58 -9.20 -4.58
CA SER A 124 17.63 -10.63 -4.22
C SER A 124 17.00 -11.50 -5.31
N VAL A 125 15.79 -11.17 -5.75
CA VAL A 125 15.10 -11.91 -6.81
C VAL A 125 15.89 -11.83 -8.13
N ALA A 126 16.44 -10.66 -8.48
CA ALA A 126 17.29 -10.52 -9.66
C ALA A 126 18.59 -11.36 -9.58
N MET A 127 19.05 -11.69 -8.37
CA MET A 127 20.18 -12.59 -8.11
C MET A 127 19.76 -14.07 -8.01
N GLY A 128 18.49 -14.39 -8.24
CA GLY A 128 17.98 -15.77 -8.25
C GLY A 128 17.40 -16.26 -6.92
N GLU A 129 17.30 -15.41 -5.90
CA GLU A 129 16.59 -15.73 -4.66
C GLU A 129 15.07 -15.70 -4.91
N LEU A 130 14.54 -16.82 -5.40
CA LEU A 130 13.12 -16.98 -5.69
C LEU A 130 12.34 -17.44 -4.44
N PRO A 131 11.04 -17.07 -4.32
CA PRO A 131 10.21 -17.55 -3.22
C PRO A 131 10.06 -19.07 -3.25
N VAL A 132 10.13 -19.69 -2.08
CA VAL A 132 9.81 -21.11 -1.88
C VAL A 132 8.39 -21.22 -1.35
N ILE A 133 7.57 -22.06 -1.98
CA ILE A 133 6.21 -22.33 -1.51
C ILE A 133 6.30 -23.14 -0.21
N PRO A 134 5.88 -22.59 0.95
CA PRO A 134 5.94 -23.33 2.20
C PRO A 134 4.85 -24.40 2.22
N ASP A 135 5.08 -25.49 2.95
CA ASP A 135 4.14 -26.61 3.00
C ASP A 135 2.75 -26.19 3.52
N VAL A 136 2.69 -25.25 4.46
CA VAL A 136 1.43 -24.70 5.00
C VAL A 136 0.55 -24.03 3.94
N ALA A 137 1.13 -23.54 2.84
CA ALA A 137 0.37 -22.95 1.74
C ALA A 137 -0.33 -24.01 0.86
N LEU A 138 0.05 -25.29 0.98
CA LEU A 138 -0.60 -26.38 0.26
C LEU A 138 -1.82 -26.85 1.04
N ASP A 139 -2.95 -26.16 0.89
CA ASP A 139 -4.18 -26.48 1.64
C ASP A 139 -5.32 -26.99 0.75
N LYS A 140 -6.52 -27.03 1.32
CA LYS A 140 -7.75 -27.49 0.63
C LYS A 140 -8.12 -26.67 -0.61
N HIS A 141 -7.60 -25.45 -0.75
CA HIS A 141 -7.84 -24.55 -1.88
C HIS A 141 -6.81 -24.73 -2.99
N THR A 142 -5.69 -25.40 -2.71
CA THR A 142 -4.68 -25.71 -3.72
C THR A 142 -4.88 -27.10 -4.32
N LYS A 143 -4.63 -27.26 -5.63
CA LYS A 143 -4.70 -28.57 -6.30
C LYS A 143 -3.80 -29.61 -5.63
N ARG A 144 -2.60 -29.22 -5.20
CA ARG A 144 -1.63 -30.11 -4.55
C ARG A 144 -2.07 -30.49 -3.13
N GLY A 145 -2.50 -29.52 -2.32
CA GLY A 145 -2.98 -29.80 -0.96
C GLY A 145 -4.25 -30.67 -0.97
N ALA A 146 -5.19 -30.42 -1.88
CA ALA A 146 -6.36 -31.27 -2.06
C ALA A 146 -5.99 -32.71 -2.46
N ALA A 147 -5.02 -32.89 -3.37
CA ALA A 147 -4.50 -34.21 -3.73
C ALA A 147 -3.78 -34.91 -2.57
N MET A 148 -3.24 -34.15 -1.62
CA MET A 148 -2.67 -34.66 -0.35
C MET A 148 -3.74 -34.99 0.70
N GLY A 149 -5.03 -34.85 0.39
CA GLY A 149 -6.13 -35.09 1.32
C GLY A 149 -6.34 -33.98 2.35
N ARG A 150 -5.75 -32.80 2.17
CA ARG A 150 -5.90 -31.68 3.11
C ARG A 150 -7.26 -31.04 2.93
N GLY A 151 -8.17 -31.31 3.88
CA GLY A 151 -9.54 -30.79 3.90
C GLY A 151 -9.77 -29.70 4.94
N SER A 152 -11.04 -29.48 5.31
CA SER A 152 -11.45 -28.44 6.27
C SER A 152 -10.79 -28.58 7.65
N MET A 153 -10.52 -29.80 8.13
CA MET A 153 -9.81 -30.01 9.40
C MET A 153 -8.35 -29.53 9.35
N HIS A 154 -7.61 -29.87 8.29
CA HIS A 154 -6.25 -29.35 8.09
C HIS A 154 -6.25 -27.82 8.01
N PHE A 155 -7.24 -27.24 7.31
CA PHE A 155 -7.37 -25.79 7.23
C PHE A 155 -7.57 -25.16 8.62
N LEU A 156 -8.57 -25.64 9.38
CA LEU A 156 -8.91 -25.10 10.70
C LEU A 156 -7.76 -25.17 11.72
N HIS A 157 -7.03 -26.28 11.70
CA HIS A 157 -6.00 -26.53 12.70
C HIS A 157 -4.63 -26.01 12.28
N GLU A 158 -4.29 -25.98 10.99
CA GLU A 158 -2.95 -25.62 10.48
C GLU A 158 -2.96 -24.40 9.56
N ALA A 159 -3.66 -24.46 8.42
CA ALA A 159 -3.55 -23.43 7.38
C ALA A 159 -4.16 -22.07 7.77
N SER A 160 -5.13 -22.06 8.70
CA SER A 160 -5.80 -20.85 9.18
C SER A 160 -5.21 -20.28 10.48
N LYS A 161 -4.00 -20.72 10.89
CA LYS A 161 -3.31 -20.13 12.05
C LYS A 161 -2.93 -18.67 11.75
N VAL A 162 -3.21 -17.77 12.69
CA VAL A 162 -2.82 -16.35 12.62
C VAL A 162 -1.80 -16.05 13.70
N ILE A 163 -0.79 -15.23 13.41
CA ILE A 163 0.31 -14.92 14.33
C ILE A 163 0.66 -13.42 14.21
N PRO A 164 0.59 -12.62 15.27
CA PRO A 164 0.04 -12.98 16.59
C PRO A 164 -1.47 -13.21 16.51
N GLN A 165 -1.99 -14.14 17.32
CA GLN A 165 -3.42 -14.36 17.47
C GLN A 165 -3.96 -13.50 18.61
N LEU A 166 -5.05 -12.77 18.37
CA LEU A 166 -5.80 -12.09 19.42
C LEU A 166 -6.42 -13.13 20.37
N ASP A 167 -6.32 -12.88 21.67
CA ASP A 167 -7.00 -13.70 22.67
C ASP A 167 -8.52 -13.51 22.58
N VAL A 168 -9.26 -14.61 22.44
CA VAL A 168 -10.71 -14.63 22.20
C VAL A 168 -11.36 -15.75 23.01
N ASP A 169 -12.51 -15.49 23.63
CA ASP A 169 -13.19 -16.38 24.58
C ASP A 169 -14.52 -16.97 24.04
N ASN A 170 -14.85 -16.70 22.77
CA ASN A 170 -16.13 -17.08 22.17
C ASN A 170 -16.28 -18.59 21.86
N GLY A 171 -15.21 -19.38 21.94
CA GLY A 171 -15.23 -20.83 21.70
C GLY A 171 -15.58 -21.25 20.27
N TYR A 172 -15.50 -20.34 19.30
CA TYR A 172 -15.96 -20.60 17.93
C TYR A 172 -15.11 -21.63 17.20
N LYS A 173 -13.79 -21.65 17.47
CA LYS A 173 -12.88 -22.61 16.83
C LYS A 173 -13.21 -24.04 17.24
N GLU A 174 -13.46 -24.25 18.53
CA GLU A 174 -13.81 -25.55 19.13
C GLU A 174 -15.19 -26.00 18.67
N ARG A 175 -16.17 -25.10 18.65
CA ARG A 175 -17.51 -25.40 18.15
C ARG A 175 -17.49 -25.75 16.66
N TYR A 176 -16.71 -25.03 15.86
CA TYR A 176 -16.58 -25.31 14.43
C TYR A 176 -15.88 -26.64 14.16
N ALA A 177 -14.83 -26.99 14.91
CA ALA A 177 -14.18 -28.30 14.83
C ALA A 177 -15.18 -29.45 15.02
N LYS A 178 -16.02 -29.38 16.07
CA LYS A 178 -17.08 -30.38 16.33
C LYS A 178 -18.12 -30.47 15.21
N ILE A 179 -18.43 -29.35 14.55
CA ILE A 179 -19.32 -29.35 13.39
C ILE A 179 -18.65 -30.10 12.22
N LEU A 180 -17.36 -29.84 11.96
CA LEU A 180 -16.62 -30.48 10.87
C LEU A 180 -16.47 -31.99 11.04
N GLU A 181 -16.45 -32.52 12.26
CA GLU A 181 -16.46 -33.96 12.52
C GLU A 181 -17.72 -34.65 11.98
N ASN A 182 -18.85 -33.94 11.93
CA ASN A 182 -20.16 -34.49 11.56
C ASN A 182 -20.66 -34.00 10.20
N TYR A 183 -20.10 -32.91 9.68
CA TYR A 183 -20.57 -32.27 8.46
C TYR A 183 -20.15 -33.06 7.21
N ASP A 184 -21.13 -33.41 6.38
CA ASP A 184 -20.94 -34.00 5.06
C ASP A 184 -21.58 -33.11 3.99
N ALA A 185 -20.77 -32.61 3.07
CA ALA A 185 -21.23 -31.76 1.97
C ALA A 185 -22.16 -32.48 0.98
N GLN A 186 -22.18 -33.82 0.97
CA GLN A 186 -23.09 -34.62 0.14
C GLN A 186 -24.43 -34.89 0.83
N ASN A 187 -24.53 -34.64 2.14
CA ASN A 187 -25.71 -34.91 2.96
C ASN A 187 -26.19 -33.64 3.67
N VAL A 188 -26.70 -32.68 2.89
CA VAL A 188 -27.24 -31.40 3.38
C VAL A 188 -28.75 -31.34 3.19
N VAL A 189 -29.41 -30.45 3.94
CA VAL A 189 -30.87 -30.26 3.84
C VAL A 189 -31.30 -29.79 2.44
N PRO A 190 -32.50 -30.18 1.96
CA PRO A 190 -33.04 -29.64 0.71
C PRO A 190 -33.13 -28.11 0.76
N GLY A 191 -32.68 -27.44 -0.31
CA GLY A 191 -32.64 -25.98 -0.38
C GLY A 191 -31.45 -25.33 0.34
N ALA A 192 -30.49 -26.11 0.85
CA ALA A 192 -29.24 -25.57 1.37
C ALA A 192 -28.53 -24.69 0.32
N PHE A 193 -28.07 -23.52 0.75
CA PHE A 193 -27.43 -22.55 -0.14
C PHE A 193 -26.09 -23.10 -0.65
N THR A 194 -25.88 -23.04 -1.96
CA THR A 194 -24.62 -23.46 -2.59
C THR A 194 -23.78 -22.24 -2.91
N PHE A 195 -22.67 -22.09 -2.18
CA PHE A 195 -21.68 -21.07 -2.49
C PHE A 195 -20.89 -21.44 -3.75
N ASN A 196 -20.51 -20.41 -4.53
CA ASN A 196 -19.64 -20.61 -5.68
C ASN A 196 -18.27 -21.15 -5.24
N ARG A 197 -17.76 -22.16 -5.94
CA ARG A 197 -16.47 -22.80 -5.68
C ARG A 197 -15.27 -22.04 -6.24
N THR A 198 -15.46 -20.97 -7.03
CA THR A 198 -14.38 -20.19 -7.67
C THR A 198 -13.82 -19.07 -6.80
N GLN A 199 -14.07 -19.07 -5.49
CA GLN A 199 -13.62 -18.00 -4.60
C GLN A 199 -12.11 -18.09 -4.25
N TYR A 200 -11.41 -19.12 -4.73
CA TYR A 200 -10.00 -19.42 -4.45
C TYR A 200 -9.27 -19.84 -5.72
#